data_AF-A0A7C6LX09-F1
#
_entry.id   AF-A0A7C6LX09-F1
#
_cell.length_a   1.000
_cell.length_b   1.000
_cell.length_c   1.000
_cell.angle_alpha   90.00
_cell.angle_beta   90.00
_cell.angle_gamma   90.00
#
_symmetry.space_group_name_H-M   'P 1'
#
loop_
_entity.id
_entity.type
_entity.pdbx_description
1 polymer ?
#
loop_
_entity_poly.entity_id
_entity_poly.type
_entity_poly.pdbx_seq_one_letter_code
_entity_poly.pdbx_strand_id
1 'polypeptide(L)'
;MARTDRRDQRCRPHPAALRRPPHGPTRRGHRVDGEPAVTLLPYQYVVLRCVPRIEREEFVNVGVALYAQQADFLRCAQAVNEARLRAIAPDIDIDAVRASLTRIDDVCRGLAGDGRPTLDSPGQRFGWITAPRSTVVQPGPVHGGLTADPQRTLDELLDRLVR
;
A
#
# COMPACT_ATOMS: atom_id res chain seq x y z
N MET A 1 8.64 -19.78 -62.97
CA MET A 1 7.26 -19.58 -63.47
C MET A 1 6.42 -19.24 -62.25
N ALA A 2 5.63 -18.17 -62.14
CA ALA A 2 5.34 -17.00 -62.99
C ALA A 2 5.19 -15.77 -62.03
N ARG A 3 5.40 -14.47 -62.37
CA ARG A 3 4.58 -13.56 -63.23
C ARG A 3 3.06 -13.74 -62.97
N THR A 4 2.18 -12.76 -62.73
CA THR A 4 2.15 -11.27 -62.67
C THR A 4 0.87 -10.88 -61.86
N ASP A 5 0.39 -9.65 -61.61
CA ASP A 5 0.65 -8.29 -62.12
C ASP A 5 0.46 -7.23 -61.00
N ARG A 6 0.64 -5.95 -61.36
CA ARG A 6 0.36 -4.68 -60.68
C ARG A 6 -1.08 -4.48 -60.15
N ARG A 7 -1.21 -3.51 -59.22
CA ARG A 7 -1.93 -2.21 -59.33
C ARG A 7 -1.98 -1.61 -57.92
N ASP A 8 -1.23 -0.57 -57.55
CA ASP A 8 -1.22 0.79 -58.10
C ASP A 8 -2.63 1.40 -58.22
N GLN A 9 -3.03 2.13 -57.18
CA GLN A 9 -4.27 2.90 -57.17
C GLN A 9 -4.13 4.14 -56.29
N ARG A 10 -3.38 5.13 -56.79
CA ARG A 10 -3.42 6.51 -56.30
C ARG A 10 -4.72 7.17 -56.77
N CYS A 11 -5.58 7.57 -55.85
CA CYS A 11 -6.62 8.57 -56.11
C CYS A 11 -6.41 9.81 -55.23
N ARG A 12 -6.66 10.99 -55.81
CA ARG A 12 -6.26 12.30 -55.30
C ARG A 12 -7.33 12.92 -54.37
N PRO A 13 -6.97 13.90 -53.51
CA PRO A 13 -7.93 14.66 -52.71
C PRO A 13 -8.64 15.76 -53.52
N HIS A 14 -9.86 16.13 -53.10
CA HIS A 14 -10.58 17.32 -53.56
C HIS A 14 -11.38 17.96 -52.40
N PRO A 15 -11.75 19.27 -52.48
CA PRO A 15 -11.86 20.13 -51.31
C PRO A 15 -13.27 20.76 -51.15
N ALA A 16 -13.33 21.93 -50.49
CA ALA A 16 -14.50 22.70 -50.01
C ALA A 16 -14.91 22.31 -48.57
N ALA A 17 -14.41 22.98 -47.52
CA ALA A 17 -14.57 24.39 -47.15
C ALA A 17 -16.01 24.80 -46.83
N LEU A 18 -16.33 25.00 -45.55
CA LEU A 18 -17.47 25.78 -45.07
C LEU A 18 -17.24 26.33 -43.65
N ARG A 19 -16.97 27.65 -43.59
CA ARG A 19 -17.33 28.63 -42.53
C ARG A 19 -16.77 28.52 -41.08
N ARG A 20 -16.18 29.64 -40.67
CA ARG A 20 -15.90 30.20 -39.32
C ARG A 20 -16.80 31.45 -39.12
N PRO A 21 -16.85 32.13 -37.95
CA PRO A 21 -16.67 31.73 -36.54
C PRO A 21 -17.97 32.16 -35.75
N PRO A 22 -18.04 32.72 -34.49
CA PRO A 22 -17.08 33.54 -33.71
C PRO A 22 -16.68 33.00 -32.32
N HIS A 23 -15.56 33.57 -31.86
CA HIS A 23 -15.00 33.62 -30.50
C HIS A 23 -15.96 33.40 -29.31
N GLY A 24 -15.76 32.29 -28.59
CA GLY A 24 -16.06 32.24 -27.16
C GLY A 24 -15.01 33.02 -26.35
N PRO A 25 -15.34 33.57 -25.17
CA PRO A 25 -14.43 34.43 -24.42
C PRO A 25 -13.18 33.68 -23.97
N THR A 26 -12.02 34.30 -24.22
CA THR A 26 -10.74 33.88 -23.65
C THR A 26 -10.77 34.02 -22.13
N ARG A 27 -11.04 32.92 -21.43
CA ARG A 27 -10.92 32.87 -19.98
C ARG A 27 -9.44 33.03 -19.63
N ARG A 28 -9.02 34.29 -19.41
CA ARG A 28 -7.67 34.64 -18.95
C ARG A 28 -7.33 33.76 -17.77
N GLY A 29 -6.16 33.13 -17.82
CA GLY A 29 -5.73 32.22 -16.78
C GLY A 29 -5.70 32.93 -15.43
N HIS A 30 -6.41 32.40 -14.46
CA HIS A 30 -5.88 32.39 -13.11
C HIS A 30 -4.79 31.32 -13.13
N ARG A 31 -3.54 31.73 -13.35
CA ARG A 31 -2.43 30.95 -12.80
C ARG A 31 -2.64 31.01 -11.30
N VAL A 32 -3.05 29.89 -10.71
CA VAL A 32 -2.85 29.70 -9.28
C VAL A 32 -1.35 29.48 -9.15
N ASP A 33 -0.67 30.45 -8.56
CA ASP A 33 0.79 30.42 -8.48
C ASP A 33 1.25 29.27 -7.57
N GLY A 34 2.13 28.43 -8.09
CA GLY A 34 3.20 27.82 -7.30
C GLY A 34 2.87 26.76 -6.25
N GLU A 35 1.62 26.36 -6.02
CA GLU A 35 1.34 25.14 -5.24
C GLU A 35 1.97 23.94 -5.95
N PRO A 36 2.96 23.24 -5.37
CA PRO A 36 3.53 22.05 -5.97
C PRO A 36 2.43 20.99 -6.04
N ALA A 37 2.13 20.50 -7.24
CA ALA A 37 1.14 19.45 -7.42
C ALA A 37 1.57 18.22 -6.61
N VAL A 38 0.89 17.98 -5.49
CA VAL A 38 1.25 16.92 -4.54
C VAL A 38 1.03 15.57 -5.21
N THR A 39 2.13 14.92 -5.61
CA THR A 39 2.10 13.61 -6.22
C THR A 39 1.68 12.57 -5.19
N LEU A 40 0.47 12.03 -5.35
CA LEU A 40 -0.06 10.98 -4.50
C LEU A 40 0.38 9.61 -5.01
N LEU A 41 0.95 8.81 -4.11
CA LEU A 41 1.41 7.44 -4.34
C LEU A 41 0.37 6.46 -3.76
N PRO A 42 0.03 5.37 -4.48
CA PRO A 42 -0.83 4.32 -3.96
C PRO A 42 -0.08 3.51 -2.91
N TYR A 43 -0.75 3.23 -1.80
CA TYR A 43 -0.24 2.36 -0.74
C TYR A 43 -1.29 1.31 -0.35
N GLN A 44 -0.79 0.22 0.22
CA GLN A 44 -1.56 -0.80 0.90
C GLN A 44 -1.13 -0.86 2.37
N TYR A 45 -2.05 -1.18 3.27
CA TYR A 45 -1.72 -1.40 4.67
C TYR A 45 -2.53 -2.56 5.26
N VAL A 46 -2.00 -3.12 6.34
CA VAL A 46 -2.67 -4.12 7.16
C VAL A 46 -2.47 -3.79 8.64
N VAL A 47 -3.52 -3.94 9.43
CA VAL A 47 -3.46 -3.83 10.89
C VAL A 47 -2.98 -5.16 11.46
N LEU A 48 -1.94 -5.13 12.28
CA LEU A 48 -1.44 -6.28 13.02
C LEU A 48 -2.27 -6.43 14.30
N ARG A 49 -2.88 -7.59 14.49
CA ARG A 49 -3.80 -7.90 15.58
C ARG A 49 -3.21 -8.97 16.48
N CYS A 50 -3.23 -8.74 17.78
CA CYS A 50 -3.00 -9.79 18.76
C CYS A 50 -4.35 -10.48 19.03
N VAL A 51 -4.43 -11.77 18.74
CA VAL A 51 -5.60 -12.65 18.88
C VAL A 51 -5.25 -13.71 19.93
N PRO A 52 -5.55 -13.49 21.23
CA PRO A 52 -5.09 -14.39 22.29
C PRO A 52 -5.80 -15.75 22.30
N ARG A 53 -7.06 -15.78 21.84
CA ARG A 53 -7.90 -16.98 21.71
C ARG A 53 -8.73 -16.86 20.43
N ILE A 54 -8.43 -17.69 19.44
CA ILE A 54 -9.04 -17.59 18.10
C ILE A 54 -10.54 -17.93 18.16
N GLU A 55 -10.92 -18.87 19.02
CA GLU A 55 -12.29 -19.39 19.19
C GLU A 55 -13.27 -18.35 19.73
N ARG A 56 -12.75 -17.26 20.32
CA ARG A 56 -13.55 -16.14 20.83
C ARG A 56 -13.64 -14.96 19.88
N GLU A 57 -12.84 -14.97 18.81
CA GLU A 57 -12.67 -13.85 17.88
C GLU A 57 -12.28 -12.51 18.56
N GLU A 58 -11.77 -12.57 19.80
CA GLU A 58 -11.27 -11.42 20.58
C GLU A 58 -9.89 -10.99 20.07
N PHE A 59 -9.72 -9.70 19.76
CA PHE A 59 -8.43 -9.17 19.34
C PHE A 59 -8.17 -7.74 19.82
N VAL A 60 -6.89 -7.39 19.92
CA VAL A 60 -6.39 -6.03 20.15
C VAL A 60 -5.44 -5.68 19.02
N ASN A 61 -5.63 -4.53 18.39
CA ASN A 61 -4.67 -4.00 17.42
C ASN A 61 -3.36 -3.66 18.15
N VAL A 62 -2.23 -4.05 17.57
CA VAL A 62 -0.88 -3.88 18.17
C VAL A 62 0.13 -3.25 17.21
N GLY A 63 -0.22 -3.05 15.94
CA GLY A 63 0.62 -2.37 14.97
C GLY A 63 -0.05 -2.22 13.60
N VAL A 64 0.68 -1.61 12.68
CA VAL A 64 0.30 -1.43 11.27
C VAL A 64 1.53 -1.72 10.41
N ALA A 65 1.36 -2.45 9.31
CA ALA A 65 2.38 -2.55 8.25
C ALA A 65 1.87 -1.84 6.99
N LEU A 66 2.68 -0.97 6.40
CA LEU A 66 2.36 -0.19 5.21
C LEU A 66 3.37 -0.47 4.11
N TYR A 67 2.85 -0.69 2.90
CA TYR A 67 3.60 -0.92 1.67
C TYR A 67 3.18 0.09 0.59
N ALA A 68 4.13 0.84 0.05
CA ALA A 68 3.92 1.75 -1.09
C ALA A 68 4.97 1.45 -2.17
N GLN A 69 4.58 0.66 -3.18
CA GLN A 69 5.49 0.16 -4.23
C GLN A 69 6.24 1.28 -4.95
N GLN A 70 5.55 2.38 -5.28
CA GLN A 70 6.15 3.51 -6.00
C GLN A 70 7.20 4.30 -5.17
N ALA A 71 7.24 4.09 -3.86
CA ALA A 71 8.20 4.71 -2.94
C ALA A 71 9.31 3.74 -2.48
N ASP A 72 9.31 2.50 -2.98
CA ASP A 72 10.08 1.36 -2.42
C ASP A 72 9.91 1.19 -0.89
N PHE A 73 8.76 1.62 -0.37
CA PHE A 73 8.53 1.73 1.07
C PHE A 73 7.80 0.50 1.59
N LEU A 74 8.44 -0.23 2.51
CA LEU A 74 7.79 -1.22 3.37
C LEU A 74 8.29 -1.03 4.80
N ARG A 75 7.41 -0.65 5.72
CA ARG A 75 7.69 -0.52 7.14
C ARG A 75 6.49 -1.00 7.96
N CYS A 76 6.74 -1.40 9.20
CA CYS A 76 5.69 -1.50 10.19
C CYS A 76 6.00 -0.60 11.38
N ALA A 77 4.94 -0.13 12.03
CA ALA A 77 5.00 0.56 13.30
C ALA A 77 4.12 -0.21 14.30
N GLN A 78 4.51 -0.21 15.57
CA GLN A 78 3.88 -1.04 16.61
C GLN A 78 3.70 -0.26 17.91
N ALA A 79 2.64 -0.59 18.63
CA ALA A 79 2.34 -0.07 19.97
C ALA A 79 1.59 -1.14 20.76
N VAL A 80 2.27 -1.77 21.72
CA VAL A 80 1.71 -2.83 22.55
C VAL A 80 1.16 -2.24 23.85
N ASN A 81 -0.15 -2.19 23.98
CA ASN A 81 -0.82 -1.81 25.23
C ASN A 81 -1.03 -3.07 26.10
N GLU A 82 -0.10 -3.33 27.01
CA GLU A 82 -0.12 -4.54 27.85
C GLU A 82 -1.34 -4.63 28.77
N ALA A 83 -1.83 -3.49 29.26
CA ALA A 83 -3.03 -3.46 30.11
C ALA A 83 -4.28 -3.86 29.31
N ARG A 84 -4.43 -3.36 28.07
CA ARG A 84 -5.52 -3.73 27.16
C ARG A 84 -5.45 -5.21 26.77
N LEU A 85 -4.25 -5.78 26.60
CA LEU A 85 -4.05 -7.21 26.33
C LEU A 85 -4.38 -8.09 27.54
N ARG A 86 -3.83 -7.79 28.72
CA ARG A 86 -4.11 -8.56 29.95
C ARG A 86 -5.56 -8.46 30.41
N ALA A 87 -6.29 -7.40 30.03
CA ALA A 87 -7.72 -7.27 30.30
C ALA A 87 -8.59 -8.32 29.55
N ILE A 88 -8.18 -8.76 28.35
CA ILE A 88 -8.89 -9.82 27.60
C ILE A 88 -8.28 -11.21 27.82
N ALA A 89 -6.98 -11.27 28.08
CA ALA A 89 -6.24 -12.53 28.30
C ALA A 89 -5.19 -12.33 29.42
N PRO A 90 -5.53 -12.56 30.70
CA PRO A 90 -4.64 -12.30 31.83
C PRO A 90 -3.29 -13.02 31.73
N ASP A 91 -3.30 -14.26 31.23
CA ASP A 91 -2.13 -15.14 31.12
C ASP A 91 -1.31 -14.93 29.83
N ILE A 92 -1.55 -13.84 29.09
CA ILE A 92 -0.87 -13.61 27.80
C ILE A 92 0.63 -13.32 27.97
N ASP A 93 1.44 -14.07 27.24
CA ASP A 93 2.88 -13.81 27.10
C ASP A 93 3.11 -12.58 26.20
N ILE A 94 3.32 -11.43 26.86
CA ILE A 94 3.63 -10.15 26.21
C ILE A 94 4.98 -10.19 25.48
N ASP A 95 5.97 -10.94 25.98
CA ASP A 95 7.29 -11.01 25.36
C ASP A 95 7.25 -11.84 24.07
N ALA A 96 6.46 -12.92 24.04
CA ALA A 96 6.15 -13.64 22.80
C ALA A 96 5.40 -12.77 21.77
N VAL A 97 4.50 -11.89 22.21
CA VAL A 97 3.84 -10.90 21.32
C VAL A 97 4.86 -9.91 20.77
N ARG A 98 5.70 -9.31 21.62
CA ARG A 98 6.78 -8.38 21.23
C ARG A 98 7.77 -9.05 20.25
N ALA A 99 8.25 -10.25 20.56
CA ALA A 99 9.15 -11.02 19.69
C ALA A 99 8.51 -11.44 18.35
N SER A 100 7.19 -11.59 18.30
CA SER A 100 6.45 -11.81 17.05
C SER A 100 6.38 -10.54 16.20
N LEU A 101 6.17 -9.38 16.82
CA LEU A 101 6.18 -8.08 16.14
C LEU A 101 7.58 -7.70 15.65
N THR A 102 8.64 -7.95 16.43
CA THR A 102 10.04 -7.76 15.99
C THR A 102 10.35 -8.58 14.74
N ARG A 103 9.94 -9.86 14.68
CA ARG A 103 10.11 -10.68 13.45
C ARG A 103 9.35 -10.13 12.25
N ILE A 104 8.24 -9.41 12.45
CA ILE A 104 7.51 -8.75 11.36
C ILE A 104 8.26 -7.49 10.90
N ASP A 105 8.82 -6.69 11.81
CA ASP A 105 9.65 -5.52 11.47
C ASP A 105 10.95 -5.93 10.75
N ASP A 106 11.62 -6.98 11.23
CA ASP A 106 12.78 -7.56 10.56
C ASP A 106 12.47 -7.95 9.11
N VAL A 107 11.33 -8.60 8.87
CA VAL A 107 10.88 -8.94 7.51
C VAL A 107 10.51 -7.69 6.71
N CYS A 108 9.90 -6.66 7.30
CA CYS A 108 9.71 -5.36 6.62
C CYS A 108 11.06 -4.80 6.12
N ARG A 109 12.08 -4.82 6.99
CA ARG A 109 13.43 -4.32 6.73
C ARG A 109 14.23 -5.20 5.74
N GLY A 110 13.82 -6.44 5.51
CA GLY A 110 14.53 -7.39 4.65
C GLY A 110 15.66 -8.15 5.34
N LEU A 111 15.60 -8.30 6.67
CA LEU A 111 16.54 -9.10 7.43
C LEU A 111 16.19 -10.59 7.31
N ALA A 112 17.19 -11.41 6.97
CA ALA A 112 17.08 -12.87 6.85
C ALA A 112 17.85 -13.60 7.96
N GLY A 113 17.65 -14.91 8.11
CA GLY A 113 18.24 -15.74 9.19
C GLY A 113 17.33 -15.87 10.41
N ASP A 114 17.73 -16.63 11.42
CA ASP A 114 16.98 -16.89 12.67
C ASP A 114 15.50 -17.29 12.46
N GLY A 115 15.23 -18.11 11.44
CA GLY A 115 13.87 -18.55 11.09
C GLY A 115 13.02 -17.52 10.34
N ARG A 116 13.59 -16.37 9.93
CA ARG A 116 12.96 -15.40 9.02
C ARG A 116 13.09 -15.87 7.55
N PRO A 117 12.08 -15.64 6.70
CA PRO A 117 12.11 -16.05 5.29
C PRO A 117 13.06 -15.17 4.47
N THR A 118 13.74 -15.76 3.49
CA THR A 118 14.48 -15.00 2.45
C THR A 118 13.48 -14.51 1.40
N LEU A 119 13.28 -13.18 1.31
CA LEU A 119 12.30 -12.55 0.42
C LEU A 119 12.89 -11.28 -0.20
N ASP A 120 13.23 -11.35 -1.49
CA ASP A 120 14.07 -10.34 -2.14
C ASP A 120 13.36 -8.99 -2.30
N SER A 121 12.10 -9.00 -2.75
CA SER A 121 11.32 -7.78 -2.99
C SER A 121 10.46 -7.35 -1.78
N PRO A 122 10.20 -6.05 -1.60
CA PRO A 122 9.22 -5.56 -0.62
C PRO A 122 7.80 -6.12 -0.87
N GLY A 123 7.43 -6.38 -2.13
CA GLY A 123 6.14 -7.00 -2.47
C GLY A 123 6.01 -8.43 -1.93
N GLN A 124 7.05 -9.26 -2.06
CA GLN A 124 7.08 -10.60 -1.45
C GLN A 124 7.03 -10.54 0.08
N ARG A 125 7.77 -9.60 0.69
CA ARG A 125 7.76 -9.35 2.13
C ARG A 125 6.36 -8.95 2.62
N PHE A 126 5.71 -7.99 1.95
CA PHE A 126 4.35 -7.58 2.28
C PHE A 126 3.35 -8.74 2.12
N GLY A 127 3.46 -9.52 1.04
CA GLY A 127 2.67 -10.73 0.82
C GLY A 127 2.79 -11.72 1.99
N TRP A 128 4.01 -12.01 2.45
CA TRP A 128 4.26 -12.86 3.62
C TRP A 128 3.68 -12.28 4.91
N ILE A 129 3.76 -10.95 5.10
CA ILE A 129 3.17 -10.26 6.26
C ILE A 129 1.64 -10.46 6.27
N THR A 130 0.99 -10.26 5.12
CA THR A 130 -0.47 -10.39 4.94
C THR A 130 -0.99 -11.82 4.92
N ALA A 131 -0.12 -12.83 4.78
CA ALA A 131 -0.52 -14.23 4.73
C ALA A 131 -1.12 -14.69 6.09
N PRO A 132 -2.33 -15.32 6.10
CA PRO A 132 -2.92 -15.89 7.30
C PRO A 132 -2.00 -16.93 7.95
N ARG A 133 -1.82 -16.82 9.26
CA ARG A 133 -0.91 -17.67 10.04
C ARG A 133 -1.51 -17.96 11.41
N SER A 134 -1.36 -19.21 11.87
CA SER A 134 -1.80 -19.68 13.19
C SER A 134 -0.86 -19.21 14.30
N THR A 135 -0.73 -17.90 14.45
CA THR A 135 0.11 -17.22 15.46
C THR A 135 -0.74 -16.27 16.29
N VAL A 136 -0.27 -15.92 17.49
CA VAL A 136 -0.95 -14.95 18.37
C VAL A 136 -1.03 -13.57 17.71
N VAL A 137 -0.02 -13.17 16.94
CA VAL A 137 -0.10 -11.98 16.07
C VAL A 137 -0.54 -12.41 14.68
N GLN A 138 -1.60 -11.78 14.15
CA GLN A 138 -2.21 -12.09 12.85
C GLN A 138 -2.42 -10.80 12.04
N PRO A 139 -2.31 -10.86 10.70
CA PRO A 139 -2.73 -9.78 9.83
C PRO A 139 -4.26 -9.66 9.79
N GLY A 140 -4.77 -8.44 9.86
CA GLY A 140 -6.16 -8.13 9.49
C GLY A 140 -6.37 -8.09 7.96
N PRO A 141 -7.52 -7.57 7.50
CA PRO A 141 -7.76 -7.32 6.09
C PRO A 141 -6.74 -6.34 5.50
N VAL A 142 -6.43 -6.52 4.21
CA VAL A 142 -5.62 -5.56 3.45
C VAL A 142 -6.50 -4.41 3.00
N HIS A 143 -6.05 -3.20 3.29
CA HIS A 143 -6.69 -1.94 2.89
C HIS A 143 -5.76 -1.17 1.95
N GLY A 144 -6.30 -0.21 1.20
CA GLY A 144 -5.53 0.64 0.28
C GLY A 144 -5.86 2.12 0.44
N GLY A 145 -4.97 2.98 -0.05
CA GLY A 145 -5.15 4.44 -0.03
C GLY A 145 -4.15 5.16 -0.93
N LEU A 146 -4.17 6.50 -0.84
CA LEU A 146 -3.25 7.40 -1.52
C LEU A 146 -2.54 8.28 -0.49
N THR A 147 -1.22 8.47 -0.63
CA THR A 147 -0.41 9.28 0.29
C THR A 147 0.66 10.10 -0.44
N ALA A 148 1.00 11.26 0.10
CA ALA A 148 2.19 12.03 -0.30
C ALA A 148 3.46 11.62 0.47
N ASP A 149 3.29 10.98 1.63
CA ASP A 149 4.37 10.58 2.55
C ASP A 149 3.98 9.25 3.24
N PRO A 150 4.53 8.10 2.77
CA PRO A 150 4.24 6.79 3.34
C PRO A 150 4.63 6.63 4.81
N GLN A 151 5.67 7.34 5.29
CA GLN A 151 6.10 7.26 6.68
C GLN A 151 5.12 8.00 7.57
N ARG A 152 4.80 9.25 7.23
CA ARG A 152 3.79 10.03 7.96
C ARG A 152 2.43 9.32 8.01
N THR A 153 1.98 8.75 6.89
CA THR A 153 0.72 7.99 6.86
C THR A 153 0.79 6.70 7.70
N LEU A 154 1.94 6.04 7.80
CA LEU A 154 2.10 4.90 8.72
C LEU A 154 1.93 5.33 10.19
N ASP A 155 2.53 6.46 10.58
CA ASP A 155 2.43 6.99 11.94
C ASP A 155 0.99 7.46 12.26
N GLU A 156 0.34 8.18 11.34
CA GLU A 156 -1.08 8.58 11.45
C GLU A 156 -2.04 7.37 11.52
N LEU A 157 -1.74 6.27 10.81
CA LEU A 157 -2.51 5.03 10.90
C LEU A 157 -2.27 4.29 12.22
N LEU A 158 -1.05 4.30 12.76
CA LEU A 158 -0.76 3.73 14.07
C LEU A 158 -1.53 4.45 15.17
N ASP A 159 -1.47 5.79 15.19
CA ASP A 159 -2.18 6.61 16.17
C ASP A 159 -3.69 6.39 16.10
N ARG A 160 -4.26 6.33 14.90
CA ARG A 160 -5.71 6.18 14.72
C ARG A 160 -6.25 4.76 14.99
N LEU A 161 -5.46 3.72 14.73
CA LEU A 161 -5.95 2.33 14.72
C LEU A 161 -5.45 1.47 15.89
N VAL A 162 -4.45 1.93 16.65
CA VAL A 162 -3.77 1.10 17.67
C VAL A 162 -3.77 1.75 19.06
N ARG A 163 -3.45 3.04 19.14
CA ARG A 163 -3.29 3.76 20.42
C ARG A 163 -4.66 4.12 21.02
#